data_AF-A0A7S0LS77-F1
#
_entry.id   AF-A0A7S0LS77-F1
#
_cell.length_a   1.000
_cell.length_b   1.000
_cell.length_c   1.000
_cell.angle_alpha   90.00
_cell.angle_beta   90.00
_cell.angle_gamma   90.00
#
_symmetry.space_group_name_H-M   'P 1'
#
loop_
_entity.id
_entity.type
_entity.pdbx_description
1 polymer ?
#
loop_
_entity_poly.entity_id
_entity_poly.type
_entity_poly.pdbx_seq_one_letter_code
_entity_poly.pdbx_strand_id
1 'polypeptide(L)'
;YCGGSGPDGVEALDGTLQWHSDDVIVDPGWKVCWAAQPPSPPFLPPSLPPPSLPPCPPGDVCIGGPCLITDGGSCATSPNHPNDYGNNEDCTIYGLPPVGLEVLAFDVYDCPYDYLTVNGVKYCGDSGPAGVEALDGTLQWHSDDVIVDPGWKVCWAAQPPSPPFL
;
A
#
# COMPACT_ATOMS: atom_id res chain seq x y z
N TYR A 1 23.47 29.33 -6.80
CA TYR A 1 24.71 29.42 -5.99
C TYR A 1 25.51 30.61 -6.48
N CYS A 2 26.04 31.43 -5.58
CA CYS A 2 26.91 32.57 -5.89
C CYS A 2 27.97 32.75 -4.78
N GLY A 3 29.06 33.48 -5.07
CA GLY A 3 30.19 33.63 -4.14
C GLY A 3 31.07 32.37 -4.07
N GLY A 4 31.71 32.14 -2.92
CA GLY A 4 32.71 31.07 -2.75
C GLY A 4 32.17 29.68 -2.41
N SER A 5 30.85 29.49 -2.32
CA SER A 5 30.22 28.21 -1.94
C SER A 5 29.43 27.61 -3.10
N GLY A 6 29.79 26.39 -3.49
CA GLY A 6 29.17 25.65 -4.59
C GLY A 6 28.05 24.69 -4.15
N PRO A 7 27.33 24.09 -5.12
CA PRO A 7 26.31 23.06 -4.91
C PRO A 7 26.91 21.67 -4.64
N ASP A 8 27.83 21.56 -3.69
CA ASP A 8 28.49 20.27 -3.43
C ASP A 8 27.47 19.21 -2.98
N GLY A 9 27.38 18.10 -3.71
CA GLY A 9 26.47 16.98 -3.41
C GLY A 9 25.03 17.16 -3.90
N VAL A 10 24.73 18.18 -4.70
CA VAL A 10 23.38 18.38 -5.26
C VAL A 10 23.18 17.55 -6.52
N GLU A 11 22.10 16.76 -6.55
CA GLU A 11 21.68 16.01 -7.73
C GLU A 11 20.78 16.86 -8.64
N ALA A 12 21.17 16.99 -9.92
CA ALA A 12 20.38 17.70 -10.92
C ALA A 12 19.29 16.78 -11.50
N LEU A 13 18.12 16.75 -10.87
CA LEU A 13 17.00 15.84 -11.22
C LEU A 13 16.44 16.06 -12.63
N ASP A 14 16.54 17.27 -13.17
CA ASP A 14 16.09 17.64 -14.52
C ASP A 14 17.24 17.72 -15.54
N GLY A 15 18.46 17.35 -15.13
CA GLY A 15 19.66 17.38 -15.95
C GLY A 15 20.10 18.77 -16.44
N THR A 16 19.54 19.85 -15.90
CA THR A 16 19.75 21.20 -16.45
C THR A 16 20.67 22.02 -15.54
N LEU A 17 21.74 22.57 -16.13
CA LEU A 17 22.59 23.58 -15.48
C LEU A 17 22.38 24.93 -16.16
N GLN A 18 21.99 25.94 -15.37
CA GLN A 18 21.83 27.32 -15.84
C GLN A 18 22.82 28.26 -15.15
N TRP A 19 23.42 29.15 -15.92
CA TRP A 19 24.37 30.15 -15.44
C TRP A 19 24.05 31.53 -16.04
N HIS A 20 24.28 32.58 -15.27
CA HIS A 20 24.10 33.97 -15.67
C HIS A 20 25.24 34.85 -15.12
N SER A 21 25.59 35.92 -15.85
CA SER A 21 26.46 37.00 -15.39
C SER A 21 25.89 38.35 -15.79
N ASP A 22 26.34 39.41 -15.12
CA ASP A 22 26.16 40.80 -15.56
C ASP A 22 27.47 41.36 -16.17
N ASP A 23 27.47 42.64 -16.51
CA ASP A 23 28.57 43.30 -17.23
C ASP A 23 29.50 44.14 -16.32
N VAL A 24 29.46 43.94 -15.00
CA VAL A 24 30.06 44.90 -14.04
C VAL A 24 31.39 44.41 -13.44
N ILE A 25 31.47 43.18 -12.96
CA ILE A 25 32.66 42.62 -12.29
C ILE A 25 32.90 41.19 -12.77
N VAL A 26 34.17 40.82 -12.95
CA VAL A 26 34.58 39.47 -13.34
C VAL A 26 35.41 38.80 -12.25
N ASP A 27 35.14 37.51 -12.04
CA ASP A 27 35.82 36.63 -11.10
C ASP A 27 36.21 35.30 -11.76
N PRO A 28 37.10 34.47 -11.16
CA PRO A 28 37.61 33.22 -11.75
C PRO A 28 36.57 32.12 -12.08
N GLY A 29 35.30 32.29 -11.70
CA GLY A 29 34.20 31.39 -12.04
C GLY A 29 34.15 30.10 -11.22
N TRP A 30 33.52 29.05 -11.78
CA TRP A 30 33.31 27.76 -11.12
C TRP A 30 33.66 26.60 -12.04
N LYS A 31 33.98 25.45 -11.43
CA LYS A 31 34.18 24.18 -12.12
C LYS A 31 33.39 23.11 -11.37
N VAL A 32 32.61 22.32 -12.09
CA VAL A 32 31.93 21.14 -11.55
C VAL A 32 32.49 19.89 -12.22
N CYS A 33 32.62 18.80 -11.45
CA CYS A 33 32.96 17.48 -11.94
C CYS A 33 31.78 16.55 -11.66
N TRP A 34 31.33 15.80 -12.66
CA TRP A 34 30.31 14.78 -12.47
C TRP A 34 30.96 13.55 -11.85
N ALA A 35 30.45 13.11 -10.71
CA ALA A 35 30.79 11.79 -10.20
C ALA A 35 30.21 10.75 -11.16
N ALA A 36 31.00 9.75 -11.55
CA ALA A 36 30.48 8.61 -12.29
C ALA A 36 29.40 7.94 -11.42
N GLN A 37 28.20 7.73 -11.97
CA GLN A 37 27.18 6.97 -11.26
C GLN A 37 27.77 5.60 -10.93
N PRO A 38 27.61 5.09 -9.69
CA PRO A 38 27.95 3.71 -9.40
C PRO A 38 27.23 2.81 -10.42
N PRO A 39 27.87 1.70 -10.85
CA PRO A 39 27.24 0.80 -11.81
C PRO A 39 25.86 0.40 -11.29
N SER A 40 24.86 0.48 -12.17
CA SER A 40 23.51 0.04 -11.83
C SER A 40 23.57 -1.38 -11.27
N PRO A 41 22.86 -1.70 -10.17
CA PRO A 41 22.78 -3.07 -9.70
C PRO A 41 22.30 -3.98 -10.84
N PRO A 42 22.76 -5.25 -10.88
CA PRO A 42 22.31 -6.18 -11.90
C PRO A 42 20.78 -6.26 -11.88
N PHE A 43 20.15 -6.31 -13.06
CA PHE A 43 18.72 -6.53 -13.18
C PHE A 43 18.35 -7.79 -12.39
N LEU A 44 17.49 -7.63 -11.38
CA LEU A 44 16.88 -8.77 -10.70
C LEU A 44 16.10 -9.59 -11.74
N PRO A 45 16.12 -10.93 -11.67
CA PRO A 45 15.25 -11.74 -12.50
C PRO A 45 13.78 -11.30 -12.29
N PRO A 46 12.92 -11.40 -13.31
CA PRO A 46 11.50 -11.12 -13.12
C PRO A 46 10.98 -11.99 -11.98
N SER A 47 10.41 -11.35 -10.93
CA SER A 47 9.76 -12.06 -9.84
C SER A 47 8.77 -13.06 -10.42
N LEU A 48 8.80 -14.30 -9.91
CA LEU A 48 7.78 -15.28 -10.26
C LEU A 48 6.40 -14.65 -9.99
N PRO A 49 5.39 -14.92 -10.85
CA PRO A 49 4.04 -14.47 -10.54
C PRO A 49 3.66 -14.99 -9.15
N PRO A 50 3.00 -14.18 -8.31
CA PRO A 50 2.56 -14.63 -7.00
C PRO A 50 1.73 -15.91 -7.17
N PRO A 51 1.84 -16.87 -6.23
CA PRO A 51 1.04 -18.10 -6.30
C PRO A 51 -0.44 -17.72 -6.43
N SER A 52 -1.11 -18.32 -7.41
CA SER A 52 -2.54 -18.09 -7.63
C SER A 52 -3.32 -18.46 -6.37
N LEU A 53 -4.22 -17.58 -5.93
CA LEU A 53 -5.13 -17.88 -4.82
C LEU A 53 -5.90 -19.18 -5.09
N PRO A 54 -6.15 -20.02 -4.07
CA PRO A 54 -6.93 -21.23 -4.26
C PRO A 54 -8.37 -20.89 -4.67
N PRO A 55 -9.08 -21.80 -5.37
CA PRO A 55 -10.48 -21.57 -5.74
C PRO A 55 -11.35 -21.42 -4.48
N CYS A 56 -12.18 -20.38 -4.42
CA CYS A 56 -13.20 -20.26 -3.38
C CYS A 56 -14.52 -20.90 -3.84
N PRO A 57 -15.16 -21.75 -3.01
CA PRO A 57 -16.49 -22.25 -3.31
C PRO A 57 -17.51 -21.10 -3.48
N PRO A 58 -18.49 -21.24 -4.40
CA PRO A 58 -19.53 -20.24 -4.57
C PRO A 58 -20.35 -20.06 -3.28
N GLY A 59 -20.47 -18.81 -2.82
CA GLY A 59 -21.23 -18.45 -1.62
C GLY A 59 -20.44 -18.52 -0.31
N ASP A 60 -19.19 -18.98 -0.36
CA ASP A 60 -18.27 -18.94 0.78
C ASP A 60 -17.33 -17.73 0.68
N VAL A 61 -16.77 -17.33 1.82
CA VAL A 61 -15.68 -16.36 1.89
C VAL A 61 -14.39 -17.09 2.23
N CYS A 62 -13.35 -16.80 1.46
CA CYS A 62 -12.05 -17.46 1.55
C CYS A 62 -10.94 -16.45 1.83
N ILE A 63 -9.80 -17.00 2.24
CA ILE A 63 -8.64 -16.24 2.65
C ILE A 63 -7.36 -16.81 2.04
N GLY A 64 -6.47 -15.93 1.62
CA GLY A 64 -5.11 -16.25 1.20
C GLY A 64 -4.14 -15.37 1.99
N GLY A 65 -3.08 -15.96 2.53
CA GLY A 65 -2.15 -15.26 3.42
C GLY A 65 -2.54 -15.36 4.91
N PRO A 66 -1.94 -14.53 5.78
CA PRO A 66 -1.97 -14.68 7.23
C PRO A 66 -3.18 -14.06 7.94
N CYS A 67 -4.06 -13.33 7.24
CA CYS A 67 -5.26 -12.77 7.84
C CYS A 67 -6.20 -13.86 8.36
N LEU A 68 -7.18 -13.47 9.18
CA LEU A 68 -8.08 -14.41 9.84
C LEU A 68 -9.53 -14.11 9.49
N ILE A 69 -10.31 -15.15 9.16
CA ILE A 69 -11.77 -15.08 9.14
C ILE A 69 -12.27 -15.38 10.55
N THR A 70 -13.14 -14.52 11.07
CA THR A 70 -13.66 -14.56 12.44
C THR A 70 -15.20 -14.50 12.44
N ASP A 71 -15.80 -14.51 13.63
CA ASP A 71 -17.24 -14.30 13.85
C ASP A 71 -18.13 -15.23 13.01
N GLY A 72 -17.70 -16.49 12.84
CA GLY A 72 -18.45 -17.50 12.11
C GLY A 72 -18.46 -17.33 10.59
N GLY A 73 -17.53 -16.56 10.02
CA GLY A 73 -17.44 -16.33 8.56
C GLY A 73 -17.95 -14.97 8.11
N SER A 74 -18.39 -14.12 9.05
CA SER A 74 -18.95 -12.80 8.75
C SER A 74 -17.99 -11.64 8.98
N CYS A 75 -16.77 -11.92 9.43
CA CYS A 75 -15.74 -10.91 9.63
C CYS A 75 -14.35 -11.43 9.25
N ALA A 76 -13.42 -10.51 9.02
CA ALA A 76 -12.00 -10.79 8.99
C ALA A 76 -11.21 -9.73 9.76
N THR A 77 -9.99 -10.09 10.12
CA THR A 77 -9.03 -9.21 10.76
C THR A 77 -7.68 -9.23 10.08
N SER A 78 -6.90 -8.16 10.28
CA SER A 78 -5.45 -8.22 10.11
C SER A 78 -4.85 -9.32 10.99
N PRO A 79 -3.65 -9.82 10.67
CA PRO A 79 -2.95 -10.75 11.53
C PRO A 79 -2.77 -10.15 12.94
N ASN A 80 -2.84 -11.02 13.96
CA ASN A 80 -2.65 -10.68 15.39
C ASN A 80 -3.65 -9.73 16.05
N HIS A 81 -4.58 -9.13 15.30
CA HIS A 81 -5.61 -8.24 15.83
C HIS A 81 -6.35 -8.87 17.04
N PRO A 82 -6.54 -8.14 18.16
CA PRO A 82 -6.39 -6.69 18.34
C PRO A 82 -4.99 -6.20 18.72
N ASN A 83 -3.96 -7.05 18.67
CA ASN A 83 -2.57 -6.59 18.78
C ASN A 83 -2.04 -6.16 17.41
N ASP A 84 -0.84 -5.59 17.43
CA ASP A 84 -0.22 -5.05 16.22
C ASP A 84 0.00 -6.12 15.15
N TYR A 85 -0.26 -5.77 13.89
CA TYR A 85 0.09 -6.60 12.74
C TYR A 85 1.61 -6.77 12.62
N GLY A 86 2.04 -7.72 11.80
CA GLY A 86 3.45 -7.94 11.52
C GLY A 86 3.93 -7.15 10.31
N ASN A 87 5.25 -7.05 10.17
CA ASN A 87 5.89 -6.44 9.01
C ASN A 87 5.85 -7.40 7.80
N ASN A 88 5.76 -6.85 6.59
CA ASN A 88 5.75 -7.56 5.31
C ASN A 88 4.62 -8.60 5.20
N GLU A 89 3.44 -8.26 5.70
CA GLU A 89 2.27 -9.13 5.65
C GLU A 89 1.39 -8.79 4.46
N ASP A 90 1.15 -9.80 3.61
CA ASP A 90 0.23 -9.69 2.49
C ASP A 90 -0.88 -10.73 2.64
N CYS A 91 -2.14 -10.30 2.58
CA CYS A 91 -3.26 -11.21 2.56
C CYS A 91 -4.38 -10.73 1.63
N THR A 92 -5.24 -11.66 1.21
CA THR A 92 -6.44 -11.38 0.44
C THR A 92 -7.62 -12.14 1.02
N ILE A 93 -8.71 -11.43 1.29
CA ILE A 93 -10.03 -11.99 1.52
C ILE A 93 -10.81 -11.87 0.21
N TYR A 94 -11.48 -12.95 -0.20
CA TYR A 94 -12.16 -13.01 -1.48
C TYR A 94 -13.42 -13.88 -1.40
N GLY A 95 -14.37 -13.65 -2.31
CA GLY A 95 -15.71 -14.24 -2.25
C GLY A 95 -16.69 -13.44 -1.39
N LEU A 96 -16.37 -12.18 -1.08
CA LEU A 96 -17.23 -11.32 -0.27
C LEU A 96 -18.60 -11.10 -0.96
N PRO A 97 -19.70 -11.10 -0.20
CA PRO A 97 -21.00 -10.75 -0.73
C PRO A 97 -21.04 -9.25 -1.11
N PRO A 98 -21.90 -8.85 -2.07
CA PRO A 98 -22.07 -7.45 -2.49
C PRO A 98 -22.89 -6.68 -1.45
N VAL A 99 -22.30 -6.44 -0.28
CA VAL A 99 -22.91 -5.71 0.84
C VAL A 99 -21.94 -4.68 1.40
N GLY A 100 -22.48 -3.65 2.04
CA GLY A 100 -21.66 -2.65 2.70
C GLY A 100 -20.85 -3.25 3.85
N LEU A 101 -19.55 -2.96 3.87
CA LEU A 101 -18.64 -3.39 4.91
C LEU A 101 -18.90 -2.63 6.22
N GLU A 102 -18.87 -3.36 7.33
CA GLU A 102 -18.92 -2.81 8.68
C GLU A 102 -17.50 -2.81 9.27
N VAL A 103 -16.98 -1.65 9.65
CA VAL A 103 -15.64 -1.53 10.23
C VAL A 103 -15.78 -1.44 11.75
N LEU A 104 -15.30 -2.47 12.45
CA LEU A 104 -15.37 -2.54 13.92
C LEU A 104 -14.11 -1.99 14.59
N ALA A 105 -12.97 -2.09 13.92
CA ALA A 105 -11.70 -1.51 14.35
C ALA A 105 -10.87 -1.18 13.11
N PHE A 106 -10.14 -0.07 13.15
CA PHE A 106 -9.26 0.35 12.08
C PHE A 106 -8.19 1.30 12.61
N ASP A 107 -6.95 0.84 12.62
CA ASP A 107 -5.76 1.60 13.02
C ASP A 107 -4.57 1.05 12.21
N VAL A 108 -4.22 1.77 11.14
CA VAL A 108 -3.24 1.36 10.12
C VAL A 108 -2.32 2.55 9.88
N TYR A 109 -1.00 2.35 9.75
CA TYR A 109 -0.02 3.43 9.85
C TYR A 109 -0.21 4.57 8.84
N ASP A 110 0.15 4.35 7.56
CA ASP A 110 -0.01 5.35 6.51
C ASP A 110 -0.02 4.70 5.11
N CYS A 111 -0.89 5.19 4.22
CA CYS A 111 -1.25 4.58 2.94
C CYS A 111 -0.09 4.37 1.93
N PRO A 112 1.02 5.13 1.96
CA PRO A 112 2.20 4.81 1.16
C PRO A 112 2.83 3.47 1.54
N TYR A 113 2.66 3.04 2.78
CA TYR A 113 3.32 1.89 3.39
C TYR A 113 2.31 0.78 3.68
N ASP A 114 1.37 1.03 4.60
CA ASP A 114 0.42 0.05 5.09
C ASP A 114 -0.99 0.44 4.69
N TYR A 115 -1.74 -0.51 4.15
CA TYR A 115 -3.07 -0.21 3.65
C TYR A 115 -3.95 -1.43 3.46
N LEU A 116 -5.24 -1.21 3.69
CA LEU A 116 -6.30 -2.08 3.22
C LEU A 116 -6.80 -1.58 1.87
N THR A 117 -6.90 -2.45 0.87
CA THR A 117 -7.45 -2.09 -0.44
C THR A 117 -8.82 -2.72 -0.64
N VAL A 118 -9.80 -1.90 -1.04
CA VAL A 118 -11.13 -2.34 -1.48
C VAL A 118 -11.46 -1.58 -2.77
N ASN A 119 -11.85 -2.29 -3.83
CA ASN A 119 -12.14 -1.70 -5.16
C ASN A 119 -10.97 -0.84 -5.72
N GLY A 120 -9.72 -1.21 -5.42
CA GLY A 120 -8.54 -0.44 -5.82
C GLY A 120 -8.29 0.85 -5.04
N VAL A 121 -9.10 1.16 -4.02
CA VAL A 121 -8.90 2.30 -3.12
C VAL A 121 -8.17 1.84 -1.86
N LYS A 122 -7.10 2.54 -1.48
CA LYS A 122 -6.34 2.30 -0.26
C LYS A 122 -6.97 3.01 0.94
N TYR A 123 -7.02 2.32 2.08
CA TYR A 123 -7.49 2.80 3.37
C TYR A 123 -6.38 2.60 4.40
N CYS A 124 -6.12 3.63 5.20
CA CYS A 124 -5.11 3.69 6.26
C CYS A 124 -5.55 4.71 7.33
N GLY A 125 -4.74 4.94 8.35
CA GLY A 125 -5.08 5.75 9.51
C GLY A 125 -6.20 5.10 10.34
N ASP A 126 -7.14 5.92 10.77
CA ASP A 126 -8.31 5.53 11.56
C ASP A 126 -9.61 5.42 10.73
N SER A 127 -9.50 5.59 9.42
CA SER A 127 -10.64 5.77 8.51
C SER A 127 -10.72 4.61 7.51
N GLY A 128 -11.33 3.50 7.95
CA GLY A 128 -11.52 2.29 7.14
C GLY A 128 -12.64 2.38 6.09
N PRO A 129 -12.87 1.30 5.32
CA PRO A 129 -13.84 1.24 4.22
C PRO A 129 -15.31 1.04 4.69
N ALA A 130 -15.76 1.80 5.68
CA ALA A 130 -17.10 1.66 6.23
C ALA A 130 -18.19 2.00 5.19
N GLY A 131 -19.14 1.09 5.02
CA GLY A 131 -20.26 1.20 4.07
C GLY A 131 -19.88 0.94 2.61
N VAL A 132 -18.61 0.68 2.30
CA VAL A 132 -18.16 0.35 0.94
C VAL A 132 -18.56 -1.08 0.60
N GLU A 133 -19.08 -1.32 -0.60
CA GLU A 133 -19.33 -2.67 -1.12
C GLU A 133 -18.10 -3.16 -1.89
N ALA A 134 -17.57 -4.34 -1.59
CA ALA A 134 -16.48 -4.94 -2.36
C ALA A 134 -17.01 -5.48 -3.70
N LEU A 135 -16.93 -4.68 -4.76
CA LEU A 135 -17.54 -4.95 -6.07
C LEU A 135 -16.88 -6.12 -6.80
N ASP A 136 -15.58 -6.29 -6.62
CA ASP A 136 -14.82 -7.45 -7.09
C ASP A 136 -14.87 -8.63 -6.10
N GLY A 137 -15.58 -8.47 -4.98
CA GLY A 137 -15.67 -9.45 -3.91
C GLY A 137 -14.36 -9.63 -3.14
N THR A 138 -13.42 -8.68 -3.22
CA THR A 138 -12.09 -8.80 -2.60
C THR A 138 -11.75 -7.66 -1.65
N LEU A 139 -10.88 -7.98 -0.70
CA LEU A 139 -10.27 -7.06 0.24
C LEU A 139 -8.81 -7.51 0.42
N GLN A 140 -7.86 -6.60 0.20
CA GLN A 140 -6.43 -6.91 0.19
C GLN A 140 -5.70 -6.13 1.27
N TRP A 141 -4.87 -6.81 2.04
CA TRP A 141 -4.04 -6.21 3.09
C TRP A 141 -2.57 -6.26 2.69
N HIS A 142 -1.85 -5.19 3.04
CA HIS A 142 -0.41 -5.07 2.87
C HIS A 142 0.18 -4.27 4.04
N SER A 143 1.31 -4.73 4.56
CA SER A 143 2.21 -3.96 5.43
C SER A 143 3.66 -3.98 4.92
N ASP A 144 4.42 -2.93 5.22
CA ASP A 144 5.83 -2.81 4.85
C ASP A 144 6.80 -3.38 5.91
N ASP A 145 8.10 -3.07 5.82
CA ASP A 145 9.11 -3.64 6.69
C ASP A 145 9.30 -2.96 8.05
N VAL A 146 8.58 -1.87 8.36
CA VAL A 146 8.76 -1.08 9.59
C VAL A 146 7.48 -0.41 10.09
N ILE A 147 7.37 -0.25 11.41
CA ILE A 147 6.23 0.38 12.10
C ILE A 147 4.94 -0.42 11.91
N VAL A 148 4.23 -0.65 13.01
CA VAL A 148 3.02 -1.46 13.03
C VAL A 148 2.02 -0.85 14.00
N ASP A 149 0.75 -1.11 13.75
CA ASP A 149 -0.38 -0.65 14.53
C ASP A 149 -1.38 -1.80 14.78
N PRO A 150 -2.41 -1.63 15.63
CA PRO A 150 -3.38 -2.69 15.96
C PRO A 150 -4.16 -3.29 14.78
N GLY A 151 -4.13 -2.63 13.61
CA GLY A 151 -4.72 -3.12 12.38
C GLY A 151 -6.23 -2.97 12.33
N TRP A 152 -6.92 -3.95 11.77
CA TRP A 152 -8.33 -3.79 11.39
C TRP A 152 -9.18 -5.02 11.70
N LYS A 153 -10.46 -4.77 11.92
CA LYS A 153 -11.54 -5.77 11.91
C LYS A 153 -12.69 -5.25 11.07
N VAL A 154 -13.02 -6.00 10.03
CA VAL A 154 -14.06 -5.66 9.05
C VAL A 154 -15.04 -6.82 8.92
N CYS A 155 -16.33 -6.51 8.89
CA CYS A 155 -17.42 -7.46 8.82
C CYS A 155 -18.32 -7.22 7.59
N TRP A 156 -19.01 -8.28 7.17
CA TRP A 156 -20.00 -8.29 6.11
C TRP A 156 -21.11 -9.25 6.54
N ALA A 157 -22.27 -8.73 6.92
CA ALA A 157 -23.38 -9.60 7.23
C ALA A 157 -23.85 -10.30 5.95
N ALA A 158 -23.96 -11.63 5.97
CA ALA A 158 -24.57 -12.38 4.88
C ALA A 158 -25.99 -11.85 4.65
N GLN A 159 -26.32 -11.46 3.41
CA GLN A 159 -27.73 -11.24 3.09
C GLN A 159 -28.50 -12.53 3.41
N PRO A 160 -29.62 -12.48 4.13
CA PRO A 160 -30.50 -13.63 4.19
C PRO A 160 -30.82 -14.05 2.75
N PRO A 161 -30.91 -15.36 2.44
CA PRO A 161 -31.22 -15.81 1.09
C PRO A 161 -32.48 -15.10 0.63
N SER A 162 -32.42 -14.51 -0.57
CA SER A 162 -33.57 -13.84 -1.16
C SER A 162 -34.76 -14.82 -1.17
N PRO A 163 -35.97 -14.37 -0.75
CA PRO A 163 -37.14 -15.24 -0.80
C PRO A 163 -37.32 -15.74 -2.23
N PRO A 164 -37.65 -17.03 -2.45
CA PRO A 164 -37.98 -17.51 -3.78
C PRO A 164 -39.15 -16.67 -4.33
N PHE A 165 -38.99 -16.16 -5.56
CA PHE A 165 -40.09 -15.52 -6.28
C PHE A 165 -41.26 -16.53 -6.37
N LEU A 166 -42.42 -16.17 -5.80
CA LEU A 166 -43.69 -16.92 -5.94
C LEU A 166 -44.37 -16.58 -7.26
#